data_AF-A0A4R6CQ89-F1
#
_entry.id   AF-A0A4R6CQ89-F1
#
_cell.length_a   1.000
_cell.length_b   1.000
_cell.length_c   1.000
_cell.angle_alpha   90.00
_cell.angle_beta   90.00
_cell.angle_gamma   90.00
#
_symmetry.space_group_name_H-M   'P 1'
#
loop_
_entity.id
_entity.type
_entity.pdbx_description
1 polymer ?
#
loop_
_entity_poly.entity_id
_entity_poly.type
_entity_poly.pdbx_seq_one_letter_code
_entity_poly.pdbx_strand_id
1 'polypeptide(L)'
;MAKFTDYSSIPDELLNLKQWGLFQLKWLLEREKYTKSPKNPYNFGAGKSNDQRTWSDFDTALRALHKYPQADGLAFYFANGFVGLDIDHIDGDLTD
;
A
#
# COMPACT_ATOMS: atom_id res chain seq x y z
N MET A 1 8.63 5.47 13.82
CA MET A 1 7.69 5.46 12.68
C MET A 1 6.61 4.44 12.99
N ALA A 2 5.33 4.82 12.97
CA ALA A 2 4.26 3.86 13.18
C ALA A 2 4.29 2.84 12.05
N LYS A 3 4.37 1.55 12.37
CA LYS A 3 4.19 0.49 11.37
C LYS A 3 2.69 0.31 11.19
N PHE A 4 2.22 0.29 9.94
CA PHE A 4 0.83 -0.04 9.63
C PHE A 4 0.67 -1.56 9.83
N THR A 5 0.01 -1.97 10.92
CA THR A 5 -0.01 -3.38 11.36
C THR A 5 -1.39 -3.96 11.58
N ASP A 6 -2.44 -3.14 11.63
CA ASP A 6 -3.81 -3.64 11.73
C ASP A 6 -4.46 -3.64 10.35
N TYR A 7 -4.89 -4.82 9.93
CA TYR A 7 -5.53 -5.10 8.65
C TYR A 7 -6.84 -5.89 8.84
N SER A 8 -7.36 -5.94 10.07
CA SER A 8 -8.54 -6.76 10.44
C SER A 8 -9.87 -6.23 9.86
N SER A 9 -9.91 -4.95 9.48
CA SER A 9 -11.10 -4.28 8.94
C SER A 9 -11.20 -4.30 7.40
N ILE A 10 -10.22 -4.90 6.71
CA ILE A 10 -10.25 -4.97 5.25
C ILE A 10 -11.36 -5.95 4.81
N PRO A 11 -12.29 -5.54 3.93
CA PRO A 11 -13.33 -6.42 3.43
C PRO A 11 -12.78 -7.65 2.70
N ASP A 12 -13.45 -8.80 2.87
CA ASP A 12 -13.09 -10.06 2.21
C ASP A 12 -13.01 -9.92 0.67
N GLU A 13 -13.84 -9.06 0.08
CA GLU A 13 -13.79 -8.76 -1.35
C GLU A 13 -12.40 -8.28 -1.79
N LEU A 14 -11.77 -7.40 -1.01
CA LEU A 14 -10.43 -6.89 -1.33
C LEU A 14 -9.34 -7.91 -1.01
N LEU A 15 -9.48 -8.65 0.09
CA LEU A 15 -8.51 -9.68 0.51
C LEU A 15 -8.35 -10.78 -0.56
N ASN A 16 -9.44 -11.11 -1.25
CA ASN A 16 -9.45 -12.17 -2.27
C ASN A 16 -8.86 -11.76 -3.64
N LEU A 17 -8.46 -10.49 -3.83
CA LEU A 17 -7.91 -10.01 -5.09
C LEU A 17 -6.38 -10.14 -5.17
N LYS A 18 -5.86 -10.38 -6.38
CA LYS A 18 -4.41 -10.32 -6.68
C LYS A 18 -3.95 -8.89 -7.00
N GLN A 19 -4.29 -7.96 -6.12
CA GLN A 19 -4.06 -6.53 -6.28
C GLN A 19 -3.21 -5.95 -5.14
N TRP A 20 -2.49 -6.79 -4.40
CA TRP A 20 -1.69 -6.37 -3.24
C TRP A 20 -0.21 -6.18 -3.59
N GLY A 21 0.40 -5.22 -2.89
CA GLY A 21 1.79 -4.84 -2.99
C GLY A 21 2.33 -4.41 -1.64
N LEU A 22 3.53 -3.84 -1.65
CA LEU A 22 4.11 -3.15 -0.50
C LEU A 22 4.30 -1.66 -0.84
N PHE A 23 4.51 -0.82 0.17
CA PHE A 23 5.13 0.49 -0.04
C PHE A 23 6.28 0.73 0.93
N GLN A 24 7.19 1.61 0.49
CA GLN A 24 8.27 2.16 1.30
C GLN A 24 8.11 3.68 1.37
N LEU A 25 8.19 4.25 2.57
CA LEU A 25 8.27 5.68 2.79
C LEU A 25 9.70 6.15 2.52
N LYS A 26 9.82 7.14 1.63
CA LYS A 26 11.09 7.82 1.35
C LYS A 26 10.94 9.31 1.55
N TRP A 27 11.77 9.88 2.41
CA TRP A 27 11.88 11.33 2.56
C TRP A 27 12.44 11.93 1.27
N LEU A 28 11.72 12.86 0.66
CA LEU A 28 12.22 13.66 -0.46
C LEU A 28 12.55 15.05 0.04
N LEU A 29 13.85 15.35 0.13
CA LEU A 29 14.35 16.63 0.64
C LEU A 29 13.79 17.82 -0.15
N GLU A 30 13.74 17.72 -1.48
CA GLU A 30 13.24 18.77 -2.38
C GLU A 30 11.76 19.15 -2.15
N ARG A 31 10.97 18.24 -1.56
CA ARG A 31 9.53 18.43 -1.33
C ARG A 31 9.19 18.53 0.15
N GLU A 32 10.20 18.43 1.02
CA GLU A 32 10.08 18.37 2.48
C GLU A 32 8.95 17.44 2.95
N LYS A 33 8.80 16.30 2.27
CA LYS A 33 7.76 15.31 2.58
C LYS A 33 8.15 13.88 2.28
N TYR A 34 7.51 12.95 2.97
CA TYR A 34 7.60 11.54 2.62
C TYR A 34 6.77 11.23 1.37
N THR A 35 7.29 10.31 0.55
CA THR A 35 6.56 9.70 -0.55
C THR A 35 6.44 8.20 -0.36
N LYS A 36 5.30 7.64 -0.77
CA LYS A 36 5.04 6.20 -0.76
C LYS A 36 5.50 5.60 -2.09
N SER A 37 6.61 4.89 -2.10
CA SER A 37 7.12 4.18 -3.28
C SER A 37 6.58 2.75 -3.30
N PRO A 38 5.79 2.34 -4.31
CA PRO A 38 5.28 0.98 -4.41
C PRO A 38 6.39 -0.04 -4.63
N LYS A 39 6.25 -1.19 -3.99
CA LYS A 39 7.25 -2.26 -3.96
C LYS A 39 6.62 -3.61 -4.31
N ASN A 40 7.33 -4.37 -5.14
CA ASN A 40 6.94 -5.70 -5.56
C ASN A 40 7.14 -6.69 -4.37
N PRO A 41 6.09 -7.40 -3.92
CA PRO A 41 6.19 -8.34 -2.81
C PRO A 41 7.16 -9.51 -3.02
N TYR A 42 7.40 -9.91 -4.27
CA TYR A 42 8.23 -11.09 -4.58
C TYR A 42 9.73 -10.82 -4.43
N ASN A 43 10.18 -9.59 -4.71
CA ASN A 43 11.61 -9.26 -4.81
C ASN A 43 12.01 -7.89 -4.23
N PHE A 44 11.06 -7.14 -3.68
CA PHE A 44 11.25 -5.78 -3.17
C PHE A 44 11.73 -4.74 -4.21
N GLY A 45 11.65 -5.10 -5.50
CA GLY A 45 11.87 -4.20 -6.62
C GLY A 45 10.71 -3.20 -6.78
N ALA A 46 10.68 -2.48 -7.90
CA ALA A 46 9.61 -1.54 -8.18
C ALA A 46 8.27 -2.28 -8.37
N GLY A 47 7.27 -1.92 -7.57
CA GLY A 47 5.88 -2.27 -7.83
C GLY A 47 5.33 -1.33 -8.90
N LYS A 48 4.61 -1.87 -9.89
CA LYS A 48 4.16 -1.12 -11.08
C LYS A 48 2.64 -1.14 -11.17
N SER A 49 2.00 0.03 -11.14
CA SER A 49 0.54 0.16 -11.20
C SER A 49 -0.10 -0.27 -12.52
N ASN A 50 0.69 -0.60 -13.54
CA ASN A 50 0.24 -1.04 -14.84
C ASN A 50 0.77 -2.44 -15.23
N ASP A 51 1.41 -3.15 -14.29
CA ASP A 51 1.97 -4.48 -14.54
C ASP A 51 1.62 -5.43 -13.40
N GLN A 52 0.58 -6.24 -13.62
CA GLN A 52 0.03 -7.18 -12.65
C GLN A 52 1.03 -8.25 -12.19
N ARG A 53 2.10 -8.48 -12.94
CA ARG A 53 3.19 -9.41 -12.54
C ARG A 53 3.96 -8.91 -11.33
N THR A 54 3.79 -7.64 -10.97
CA THR A 54 4.39 -7.04 -9.77
C THR A 54 3.45 -7.03 -8.56
N TRP A 55 2.22 -7.50 -8.73
CA TRP A 55 1.18 -7.57 -7.69
C TRP A 55 1.07 -9.00 -7.17
N SER A 56 0.54 -9.17 -5.96
CA SER A 56 0.30 -10.47 -5.35
C SER A 56 -1.10 -10.55 -4.71
N ASP A 57 -1.43 -11.72 -4.17
CA ASP A 57 -2.49 -11.85 -3.16
C ASP A 57 -2.08 -11.20 -1.82
N PHE A 58 -3.06 -11.05 -0.94
CA PHE A 58 -2.91 -10.43 0.39
C PHE A 58 -1.87 -11.16 1.26
N ASP A 59 -1.99 -12.48 1.39
CA ASP A 59 -1.10 -13.28 2.25
C ASP A 59 0.36 -13.19 1.82
N THR A 60 0.61 -13.19 0.50
CA THR A 60 1.96 -13.03 -0.05
C THR A 60 2.52 -11.64 0.26
N ALA A 61 1.71 -10.59 0.13
CA ALA A 61 2.13 -9.24 0.48
C ALA A 61 2.39 -9.11 1.99
N LEU A 62 1.53 -9.68 2.85
CA LEU A 62 1.69 -9.66 4.30
C LEU A 62 2.95 -10.41 4.75
N ARG A 63 3.22 -11.60 4.19
CA ARG A 63 4.49 -12.31 4.43
C ARG A 63 5.69 -11.49 3.98
N ALA A 64 5.59 -10.84 2.82
CA ALA A 64 6.67 -9.99 2.30
C ALA A 64 6.91 -8.76 3.19
N LEU A 65 5.86 -8.15 3.74
CA LEU A 65 5.95 -7.05 4.70
C LEU A 65 6.78 -7.44 5.94
N HIS A 66 6.60 -8.66 6.45
CA HIS A 66 7.40 -9.17 7.56
C HIS A 66 8.83 -9.54 7.17
N LYS A 67 9.04 -9.96 5.92
CA LYS A 67 10.36 -10.33 5.38
C LYS A 67 11.25 -9.11 5.10
N TYR A 68 10.68 -8.01 4.60
CA TYR A 68 11.43 -6.84 4.15
C TYR A 68 11.37 -5.72 5.19
N PRO A 69 12.43 -5.46 5.97
CA PRO A 69 12.42 -4.46 7.03
C PRO A 69 12.29 -3.02 6.50
N GLN A 70 12.51 -2.79 5.21
CA GLN A 70 12.34 -1.50 4.56
C GLN A 70 10.91 -1.26 4.05
N ALA A 71 10.02 -2.24 4.16
CA ALA A 71 8.60 -2.08 3.87
C ALA A 71 7.91 -1.40 5.05
N ASP A 72 7.13 -0.35 4.78
CA ASP A 72 6.41 0.40 5.80
C ASP A 72 4.95 -0.05 5.91
N GLY A 73 4.39 -0.67 4.86
CA GLY A 73 3.04 -1.23 4.87
C GLY A 73 2.63 -1.88 3.54
N LEU A 74 1.37 -2.31 3.48
CA LEU A 74 0.74 -2.87 2.29
C LEU A 74 0.29 -1.77 1.31
N ALA A 75 0.33 -2.08 0.02
CA ALA A 75 -0.27 -1.28 -1.04
C ALA A 75 -1.38 -2.06 -1.74
N PHE A 76 -2.40 -1.37 -2.24
CA PHE A 76 -3.45 -1.95 -3.08
C PHE A 76 -3.46 -1.23 -4.44
N TYR A 77 -3.52 -1.99 -5.51
CA TYR A 77 -3.55 -1.47 -6.88
C TYR A 77 -5.00 -1.40 -7.37
N PHE A 78 -5.43 -0.22 -7.82
CA PHE A 78 -6.77 -0.05 -8.39
C PHE A 78 -6.84 -0.64 -9.80
N ALA A 79 -7.70 -1.63 -9.97
CA ALA A 79 -8.06 -2.26 -11.23
C ALA A 79 -9.50 -2.77 -11.12
N ASN A 80 -10.04 -3.40 -12.17
CA ASN A 80 -11.30 -4.15 -12.09
C ASN A 80 -12.51 -3.33 -11.57
N GLY A 81 -12.56 -2.03 -11.87
CA GLY A 81 -13.69 -1.16 -11.51
C GLY A 81 -13.58 -0.44 -10.16
N PHE A 82 -12.49 -0.65 -9.40
CA PHE A 82 -12.24 0.12 -8.16
C PHE A 82 -11.78 1.55 -8.46
N VAL A 83 -12.27 2.50 -7.66
CA VAL A 83 -11.86 3.91 -7.67
C VAL A 83 -11.34 4.27 -6.27
N GLY A 84 -10.18 4.92 -6.20
CA GLY A 84 -9.65 5.47 -4.96
C GLY A 84 -10.10 6.91 -4.75
N LEU A 85 -10.75 7.18 -3.63
CA LEU A 85 -11.04 8.54 -3.17
C LEU A 85 -10.05 8.87 -2.04
N ASP A 86 -9.11 9.76 -2.32
CA ASP A 86 -8.14 10.24 -1.34
C ASP A 86 -8.65 11.57 -0.79
N ILE A 87 -8.87 11.62 0.52
CA ILE A 87 -9.44 12.78 1.21
C ILE A 87 -8.43 13.24 2.25
N ASP A 88 -7.66 14.27 1.90
CA ASP A 88 -6.63 14.84 2.77
C ASP A 88 -7.16 16.07 3.53
N HIS A 89 -6.59 16.31 4.72
CA HIS A 89 -6.76 17.54 5.52
C HIS A 89 -8.20 17.87 5.99
N ILE A 90 -9.05 16.86 6.19
CA ILE A 90 -10.44 17.05 6.66
C ILE A 90 -10.61 17.14 8.17
N ASP A 91 -9.51 17.18 8.93
CA ASP A 91 -9.53 17.17 10.40
C ASP A 91 -10.37 18.33 11.00
N GLY A 92 -10.56 19.43 10.26
CA GLY A 92 -11.40 20.57 10.67
C GLY A 92 -12.86 20.51 10.21
N ASP A 93 -13.20 19.62 9.28
CA ASP A 93 -14.50 19.56 8.61
C ASP A 93 -15.39 18.40 9.09
N LEU A 94 -14.86 17.54 9.97
CA LEU A 94 -15.61 16.47 10.62
C LEU A 94 -16.33 17.02 11.86
N THR A 95 -17.48 17.68 11.64
CA THR A 95 -18.46 18.00 12.68
C THR A 95 -19.68 17.09 12.54
N ASP A 96 -20.24 16.64 13.66
CA ASP A 96 -21.50 15.87 13.71
C ASP A 96 -22.69 16.61 13.04
#